data_AF-A0A1A7QLP5-F1
#
_entry.id   AF-A0A1A7QLP5-F1
#
_cell.length_a   1.000
_cell.length_b   1.000
_cell.length_c   1.000
_cell.angle_alpha   90.00
_cell.angle_beta   90.00
_cell.angle_gamma   90.00
#
_symmetry.space_group_name_H-M   'P 1'
#
loop_
_entity.id
_entity.type
_entity.pdbx_description
1 polymer ?
#
loop_
_entity_poly.entity_id
_entity_poly.type
_entity_poly.pdbx_seq_one_letter_code
_entity_poly.pdbx_strand_id
1 'polypeptide(L)'
;MQGPPADELAQHLAARWDALHDAADAVAQLAQLAHENPVGAIASLPARAAQTGGWRCDAVANGIDDLTLVMQTGLRALIAAADEGRDTTAAALTLWREFHVARQAICAFVEPELAAA
;
A
#
# COMPACT_ATOMS: atom_id res chain seq x y z
N MET A 1 -2.74 -30.55 2.96
CA MET A 1 -3.00 -29.24 3.62
C MET A 1 -3.79 -28.39 2.65
N GLN A 2 -5.11 -28.30 2.78
CA GLN A 2 -5.88 -27.30 2.05
C GLN A 2 -5.53 -25.94 2.65
N GLY A 3 -5.18 -24.95 1.80
CA GLY A 3 -4.90 -23.59 2.24
C GLY A 3 -6.10 -22.94 2.95
N PRO A 4 -5.92 -21.79 3.60
CA PRO A 4 -7.02 -21.08 4.26
C PRO A 4 -8.16 -20.81 3.26
N PRO A 5 -9.43 -20.84 3.71
CA PRO A 5 -10.57 -20.48 2.86
C PRO A 5 -10.39 -19.06 2.31
N ALA A 6 -10.89 -18.81 1.10
CA ALA A 6 -10.69 -17.55 0.38
C ALA A 6 -11.12 -16.31 1.20
N ASP A 7 -12.16 -16.43 2.01
CA ASP A 7 -12.64 -15.34 2.87
C ASP A 7 -11.65 -14.98 3.99
N GLU A 8 -11.01 -15.99 4.60
CA GLU A 8 -9.99 -15.76 5.64
C GLU A 8 -8.73 -15.12 5.04
N LEU A 9 -8.31 -15.58 3.86
CA LEU A 9 -7.19 -14.97 3.14
C LEU A 9 -7.49 -13.51 2.75
N ALA A 10 -8.71 -13.24 2.28
CA ALA A 10 -9.15 -11.88 1.95
C ALA A 10 -9.11 -10.95 3.17
N GLN A 11 -9.55 -11.42 4.34
CA GLN A 11 -9.48 -10.65 5.59
C GLN A 11 -8.05 -10.33 6.01
N HIS A 12 -7.14 -11.32 5.95
CA HIS A 12 -5.72 -11.11 6.26
C HIS A 12 -5.03 -10.17 5.28
N LEU A 13 -5.38 -10.24 3.99
CA LEU A 13 -4.89 -9.28 2.99
C LEU A 13 -5.46 -7.88 3.23
N ALA A 14 -6.74 -7.77 3.61
CA ALA A 14 -7.38 -6.49 3.89
C ALA A 14 -6.72 -5.78 5.06
N ALA A 15 -6.48 -6.48 6.17
CA ALA A 15 -5.79 -5.89 7.33
C ALA A 15 -4.40 -5.34 6.98
N ARG A 16 -3.64 -6.05 6.12
CA ARG A 16 -2.32 -5.57 5.65
C ARG A 16 -2.43 -4.41 4.68
N TRP A 17 -3.44 -4.44 3.80
CA TRP A 17 -3.72 -3.36 2.85
C TRP A 17 -4.13 -2.06 3.56
N ASP A 18 -4.95 -2.17 4.60
CA ASP A 18 -5.35 -1.04 5.44
C ASP A 18 -4.13 -0.47 6.19
N ALA A 19 -3.32 -1.33 6.81
CA ALA A 19 -2.09 -0.91 7.50
C ALA A 19 -1.08 -0.20 6.58
N LEU A 20 -1.00 -0.62 5.31
CA LEU A 20 -0.22 0.07 4.29
C LEU A 20 -0.78 1.47 4.01
N HIS A 21 -2.10 1.61 3.86
CA HIS A 21 -2.74 2.91 3.62
C HIS A 21 -2.60 3.85 4.82
N ASP A 22 -2.72 3.34 6.05
CA ASP A 22 -2.46 4.12 7.27
C ASP A 22 -1.05 4.72 7.28
N ALA A 23 -0.04 3.94 6.88
CA ALA A 23 1.33 4.43 6.76
C ALA A 23 1.47 5.49 5.64
N ALA A 24 0.79 5.29 4.51
CA ALA A 24 0.77 6.25 3.42
C ALA A 24 0.07 7.57 3.78
N ASP A 25 -1.00 7.52 4.56
CA ASP A 25 -1.70 8.69 5.08
C ASP A 25 -0.84 9.50 6.05
N ALA A 26 -0.07 8.83 6.90
CA ALA A 26 0.89 9.52 7.77
C ALA A 26 1.97 10.24 6.95
N VAL A 27 2.46 9.62 5.86
CA VAL A 27 3.40 10.28 4.93
C VAL A 27 2.72 11.45 4.19
N ALA A 28 1.47 11.29 3.75
CA ALA A 28 0.70 12.35 3.09
C ALA A 28 0.51 13.58 4.00
N GLN A 29 0.29 13.37 5.29
CA GLN A 29 0.20 14.44 6.29
C GLN A 29 1.52 15.23 6.40
N LEU A 30 2.66 14.54 6.43
CA LEU A 30 3.98 15.19 6.40
C LEU A 30 4.25 15.93 5.08
N ALA A 31 3.64 15.47 3.99
CA ALA A 31 3.66 16.14 2.68
C ALA A 31 2.63 17.28 2.55
N GLN A 32 1.84 17.57 3.59
CA GLN A 32 0.76 18.56 3.60
C GLN A 32 -0.35 18.30 2.57
N LEU A 33 -0.61 17.03 2.28
CA LEU A 33 -1.67 16.60 1.37
C LEU A 33 -2.95 16.28 2.15
N ALA A 34 -4.09 16.31 1.44
CA ALA A 34 -5.35 15.80 1.98
C ALA A 34 -5.31 14.27 2.07
N HIS A 35 -6.04 13.72 3.03
CA HIS A 35 -6.25 12.28 3.17
C HIS A 35 -6.87 11.69 1.89
N GLU A 36 -6.34 10.55 1.46
CA GLU A 36 -6.90 9.79 0.35
C GLU A 36 -7.77 8.66 0.89
N ASN A 37 -9.04 8.63 0.51
CA ASN A 37 -9.88 7.47 0.77
C ASN A 37 -9.83 6.53 -0.45
N PRO A 38 -9.22 5.34 -0.36
CA PRO A 38 -9.17 4.42 -1.48
C PRO A 38 -10.58 3.97 -1.87
N VAL A 39 -10.90 4.03 -3.17
CA VAL A 39 -12.21 3.65 -3.72
C VAL A 39 -12.09 2.61 -4.83
N GLY A 40 -13.19 1.92 -5.11
CA GLY A 40 -13.32 1.03 -6.26
C GLY A 40 -12.31 -0.11 -6.28
N ALA A 41 -11.51 -0.16 -7.35
CA ALA A 41 -10.59 -1.28 -7.59
C ALA A 41 -9.43 -1.36 -6.57
N ILE A 42 -9.00 -0.22 -6.04
CA ILE A 42 -7.96 -0.15 -4.99
C ILE A 42 -8.52 -0.71 -3.68
N ALA A 43 -9.72 -0.30 -3.28
CA ALA A 43 -10.35 -0.78 -2.04
C ALA A 43 -10.68 -2.28 -2.10
N SER A 44 -11.07 -2.78 -3.28
CA SER A 44 -11.45 -4.20 -3.47
C SER A 44 -10.27 -5.14 -3.74
N LEU A 45 -9.03 -4.64 -3.79
CA LEU A 45 -7.83 -5.44 -4.08
C LEU A 45 -7.74 -6.73 -3.24
N PRO A 46 -7.90 -6.71 -1.90
CA PRO A 46 -7.71 -7.90 -1.07
C PRO A 46 -8.65 -9.06 -1.43
N ALA A 47 -9.94 -8.74 -1.62
CA ALA A 47 -10.96 -9.71 -1.98
C ALA A 47 -10.68 -10.33 -3.37
N ARG A 48 -10.22 -9.50 -4.31
CA ARG A 48 -9.91 -9.93 -5.67
C ARG A 48 -8.65 -10.76 -5.78
N ALA A 49 -7.61 -10.42 -5.01
CA ALA A 49 -6.39 -11.21 -4.90
C ALA A 49 -6.70 -12.60 -4.35
N ALA A 50 -7.47 -12.68 -3.27
CA ALA A 50 -7.89 -13.97 -2.69
C ALA A 50 -8.72 -14.82 -3.67
N GLN A 51 -9.62 -14.21 -4.45
CA GLN A 51 -10.39 -14.90 -5.49
C GLN A 51 -9.51 -15.40 -6.66
N THR A 52 -8.50 -14.63 -7.05
CA THR A 52 -7.58 -15.01 -8.13
C THR A 52 -6.70 -16.19 -7.71
N GLY A 53 -6.27 -16.21 -6.44
CA GLY A 53 -5.43 -17.25 -5.87
C GLY A 53 -4.08 -17.41 -6.58
N GLY A 54 -3.37 -18.48 -6.24
CA GLY A 54 -2.09 -18.86 -6.86
C GLY A 54 -1.03 -17.76 -6.87
N TRP A 55 -0.15 -17.79 -7.87
CA TRP A 55 1.03 -16.91 -7.93
C TRP A 55 0.69 -15.42 -7.97
N ARG A 56 -0.49 -15.04 -8.49
CA ARG A 56 -0.93 -13.62 -8.51
C ARG A 56 -1.31 -13.15 -7.12
N CYS A 57 -2.02 -13.99 -6.36
CA CYS A 57 -2.30 -13.70 -4.96
C CYS A 57 -1.01 -13.58 -4.13
N ASP A 58 -0.06 -14.49 -4.36
CA ASP A 58 1.24 -14.44 -3.69
C ASP A 58 2.03 -13.16 -4.05
N ALA A 59 2.01 -12.76 -5.33
CA ALA A 59 2.64 -11.52 -5.79
C ALA A 59 2.01 -10.27 -5.15
N VAL A 60 0.67 -10.23 -5.03
CA VAL A 60 -0.02 -9.15 -4.32
C VAL A 60 0.37 -9.13 -2.85
N ALA A 61 0.34 -10.28 -2.17
CA ALA A 61 0.69 -10.38 -0.76
C ALA A 61 2.11 -9.87 -0.48
N ASN A 62 3.09 -10.33 -1.27
CA ASN A 62 4.48 -9.89 -1.16
C ASN A 62 4.62 -8.40 -1.47
N GLY A 63 3.95 -7.90 -2.52
CA GLY A 63 3.98 -6.49 -2.88
C GLY A 63 3.44 -5.58 -1.76
N ILE A 64 2.36 -6.01 -1.08
CA ILE A 64 1.83 -5.29 0.09
C ILE A 64 2.86 -5.26 1.22
N ASP A 65 3.45 -6.41 1.55
CA ASP A 65 4.42 -6.52 2.65
C ASP A 65 5.68 -5.67 2.36
N ASP A 66 6.23 -5.75 1.15
CA ASP A 66 7.39 -4.99 0.71
C ASP A 66 7.12 -3.48 0.71
N LEU A 67 5.99 -3.05 0.14
CA LEU A 67 5.61 -1.64 0.11
C LEU A 67 5.33 -1.11 1.52
N THR A 68 4.75 -1.91 2.41
CA THR A 68 4.55 -1.55 3.82
C THR A 68 5.89 -1.28 4.50
N LEU A 69 6.90 -2.13 4.28
CA LEU A 69 8.23 -1.93 4.85
C LEU A 69 8.90 -0.65 4.33
N VAL A 70 8.77 -0.36 3.03
CA VAL A 70 9.24 0.89 2.43
C VAL A 70 8.59 2.09 3.10
N MET A 71 7.26 2.09 3.22
CA MET A 71 6.50 3.20 3.81
C MET A 71 6.83 3.41 5.28
N GLN A 72 6.86 2.35 6.09
CA GLN A 72 7.19 2.45 7.51
C GLN A 72 8.64 2.89 7.75
N THR A 73 9.57 2.46 6.90
CA THR A 73 10.98 2.86 7.01
C THR A 73 11.17 4.31 6.60
N GLY A 74 10.58 4.73 5.48
CA GLY A 74 10.58 6.12 5.05
C GLY A 74 9.93 7.05 6.07
N LEU A 75 8.74 6.69 6.59
CA LEU A 75 8.03 7.45 7.62
C LEU A 75 8.87 7.65 8.88
N ARG A 76 9.53 6.59 9.39
CA ARG A 76 10.43 6.71 10.56
C ARG A 76 11.59 7.67 10.29
N ALA A 77 12.18 7.62 9.10
CA ALA A 77 13.27 8.53 8.73
C ALA A 77 12.79 9.99 8.63
N LEU A 78 11.58 10.22 8.10
CA LEU A 78 10.97 11.54 8.02
C LEU A 78 10.66 12.09 9.42
N ILE A 79 10.09 11.27 10.32
CA ILE A 79 9.83 11.68 11.71
C ILE A 79 11.13 12.08 12.41
N ALA A 80 12.18 11.25 12.33
CA ALA A 80 13.47 11.57 12.94
C ALA A 80 14.07 12.87 12.38
N ALA A 81 13.93 13.12 11.07
CA ALA A 81 14.38 14.37 10.47
C ALA A 81 13.57 15.59 10.91
N ALA A 82 12.25 15.44 11.04
CA ALA A 82 11.36 16.50 11.53
C ALA A 82 11.65 16.83 13.00
N ASP A 83 11.95 15.84 13.84
CA ASP A 83 12.36 16.02 15.24
C ASP A 83 13.66 16.83 15.37
N GLU A 84 14.54 16.78 14.35
CA GLU A 84 15.73 17.62 14.24
C GLU A 84 15.45 19.02 13.65
N GLY A 85 14.19 19.35 13.36
CA GLY A 85 13.76 20.63 12.79
C GLY A 85 14.00 20.78 11.29
N ARG A 86 14.26 19.68 10.57
CA ARG A 86 14.41 19.72 9.10
C ARG A 86 13.04 19.79 8.42
N ASP A 87 12.95 20.55 7.33
CA ASP A 87 11.78 20.49 6.44
C ASP A 87 11.79 19.16 5.67
N THR A 88 10.76 18.35 5.88
CA THR A 88 10.62 17.01 5.30
C THR A 88 9.57 16.96 4.19
N THR A 89 8.90 18.08 3.90
CA THR A 89 7.74 18.13 2.99
C THR A 89 8.04 17.56 1.62
N ALA A 90 9.16 17.97 1.01
CA ALA A 90 9.56 17.51 -0.33
C ALA A 90 9.93 16.02 -0.36
N ALA A 91 10.56 15.51 0.70
CA ALA A 91 10.91 14.10 0.82
C ALA A 91 9.66 13.23 1.04
N ALA A 92 8.73 13.70 1.89
CA ALA A 92 7.43 13.06 2.12
C ALA A 92 6.60 13.01 0.83
N LEU A 93 6.54 14.11 0.07
CA LEU A 93 5.84 14.16 -1.22
C LEU A 93 6.42 13.17 -2.24
N THR A 94 7.75 13.02 -2.25
CA THR A 94 8.42 12.05 -3.12
C THR A 94 8.03 10.63 -2.75
N LEU A 95 8.12 10.26 -1.46
CA LEU A 95 7.74 8.94 -0.98
C LEU A 95 6.26 8.63 -1.26
N TRP A 96 5.37 9.61 -1.07
CA TRP A 96 3.95 9.46 -1.36
C TRP A 96 3.68 9.18 -2.84
N ARG A 97 4.42 9.82 -3.76
CA ARG A 97 4.31 9.53 -5.20
C ARG A 97 4.79 8.13 -5.56
N GLU A 98 5.90 7.69 -4.97
CA GLU A 98 6.40 6.31 -5.15
C GLU A 98 5.40 5.28 -4.63
N PHE A 99 4.74 5.55 -3.50
CA PHE A 99 3.62 4.73 -3.01
C PHE A 99 2.51 4.60 -4.05
N HIS A 100 2.06 5.68 -4.66
CA HIS A 100 1.02 5.64 -5.69
C HIS A 100 1.40 4.74 -6.87
N VAL A 101 2.61 4.90 -7.39
CA VAL A 101 3.12 4.11 -8.52
C VAL A 101 3.21 2.62 -8.14
N ALA A 102 3.79 2.31 -6.97
CA ALA A 102 3.92 0.94 -6.50
C ALA A 102 2.54 0.30 -6.22
N ARG A 103 1.60 1.04 -5.65
CA ARG A 103 0.22 0.59 -5.39
C ARG A 103 -0.49 0.20 -6.69
N GLN A 104 -0.36 1.03 -7.73
CA GLN A 104 -0.92 0.73 -9.06
C GLN A 104 -0.30 -0.54 -9.64
N ALA A 105 1.02 -0.72 -9.54
CA ALA A 105 1.70 -1.92 -10.01
C ALA A 105 1.23 -3.18 -9.26
N ILE A 106 0.96 -3.10 -7.96
CA ILE A 106 0.37 -4.21 -7.19
C ILE A 106 -1.04 -4.53 -7.69
N CYS A 107 -1.87 -3.52 -7.93
CA CYS A 107 -3.23 -3.71 -8.46
C CYS A 107 -3.23 -4.40 -9.84
N ALA A 108 -2.20 -4.15 -10.64
CA ALA A 108 -2.03 -4.73 -11.97
C ALA A 108 -1.95 -6.27 -12.00
N PHE A 109 -1.57 -6.91 -10.90
CA PHE A 109 -1.54 -8.38 -10.81
C PHE A 109 -2.94 -9.01 -10.87
N VAL A 110 -4.00 -8.27 -10.53
CA VAL A 110 -5.40 -8.74 -10.54
C VAL A 110 -6.30 -7.96 -11.50
N GLU A 111 -5.86 -6.78 -11.97
CA GLU A 111 -6.45 -6.03 -13.09
C GLU A 111 -5.35 -5.35 -13.91
N PRO A 112 -4.89 -5.96 -15.01
CA PRO A 112 -3.86 -5.33 -15.85
C PRO A 112 -4.24 -3.93 -16.35
N GLU A 113 -5.54 -3.65 -16.50
CA GLU A 113 -6.07 -2.37 -16.94
C GLU A 113 -5.81 -1.23 -15.94
N LEU A 114 -5.61 -1.52 -14.65
CA LEU A 114 -5.26 -0.51 -13.62
C LEU A 114 -3.83 0.03 -13.74
N ALA A 115 -2.93 -0.67 -14.42
CA ALA A 115 -1.56 -0.18 -14.65
C ALA A 115 -1.49 0.95 -15.69
N ALA A 116 -2.56 1.16 -16.47
CA ALA A 116 -2.59 2.13 -17.56
C ALA A 116 -3.29 3.46 -17.20
N ALA A 117 -3.78 3.60 -15.96
CA ALA A 117 -4.60 4.72 -15.48
C ALA A 117 -3.86 5.58 -14.43
#